data_AF-X0QEB3-F1
#
_entry.id   AF-X0QEB3-F1
#
_cell.length_a   1.000
_cell.length_b   1.000
_cell.length_c   1.000
_cell.angle_alpha   90.00
_cell.angle_beta   90.00
_cell.angle_gamma   90.00
#
_symmetry.space_group_name_H-M   'P 1'
#
loop_
_entity.id
_entity.type
_entity.pdbx_description
1 polymer ?
#
loop_
_entity_poly.entity_id
_entity_poly.type
_entity_poly.pdbx_seq_one_letter_code
_entity_poly.pdbx_strand_id
1 'polypeptide(L)' 'MAWLLKRSPNILPIPGTSSIQHLEDNVAAANVNLSDEDFEQLSHLAN' A
#
# COMPACT_ATOMS: atom_id res chain seq x y z
N MET A 1 2.27 1.06 -0.54
CA MET A 1 0.83 1.26 -0.85
C MET A 1 -0.07 0.13 -0.35
N ALA A 2 0.38 -1.12 -0.39
CA ALA A 2 -0.37 -2.30 0.07
C ALA A 2 -1.03 -2.13 1.45
N TRP A 3 -0.34 -1.50 2.41
CA TRP A 3 -0.89 -1.20 3.74
C TRP A 3 -2.19 -0.35 3.69
N LEU A 4 -2.23 0.69 2.86
CA LEU A 4 -3.42 1.53 2.68
C LEU A 4 -4.59 0.74 2.09
N LEU A 5 -4.29 -0.15 1.14
CA LEU A 5 -5.29 -1.00 0.47
C LEU A 5 -5.84 -2.08 1.41
N LYS A 6 -5.01 -2.66 2.28
CA LYS A 6 -5.44 -3.63 3.30
C LYS A 6 -6.28 -2.99 4.40
N ARG A 7 -6.01 -1.73 4.74
CA ARG A 7 -6.65 -1.01 5.87
C ARG A 7 -8.17 -0.89 5.74
N SER A 8 -8.71 -0.77 4.53
CA SER A 8 -10.15 -0.75 4.29
C SER A 8 -10.47 -0.94 2.80
N PRO A 9 -11.54 -1.68 2.46
CA PRO A 9 -11.99 -1.81 1.07
C PRO A 9 -12.47 -0.49 0.45
N ASN A 10 -12.72 0.54 1.26
CA ASN A 10 -13.21 1.85 0.80
C ASN A 10 -12.09 2.86 0.56
N ILE A 11 -10.82 2.45 0.68
CA ILE A 11 -9.66 3.31 0.41
C ILE A 11 -9.20 3.11 -1.04
N LEU A 12 -9.25 4.18 -1.83
CA LEU A 12 -8.68 4.22 -3.17
C LEU A 12 -7.55 5.28 -3.22
N PRO A 13 -6.27 4.88 -3.12
CA PRO A 13 -5.15 5.79 -3.27
C PRO A 13 -5.07 6.34 -4.71
N ILE A 14 -4.76 7.63 -4.85
CA ILE A 14 -4.52 8.28 -6.16
C ILE A 14 -3.06 8.78 -6.19
N PRO A 15 -2.09 7.87 -6.32
CA PRO A 15 -0.67 8.23 -6.27
C PRO A 15 -0.26 8.98 -7.55
N GLY A 16 0.31 10.16 -7.39
CA GLY A 16 1.00 10.87 -8.48
C GLY A 16 2.49 10.54 -8.50
N THR A 17 3.07 10.37 -9.69
CA THR A 17 4.52 10.22 -9.88
C THR A 17 4.94 10.63 -11.29
N SER A 18 6.17 11.13 -11.44
CA SER A 18 6.80 11.44 -12.74
C SER A 18 7.75 10.35 -13.24
N SER A 19 7.95 9.29 -12.45
CA SER A 19 8.85 8.17 -12.77
C SER A 19 8.04 6.93 -13.15
N ILE A 20 8.41 6.30 -14.28
CA ILE A 20 7.82 5.03 -14.72
C ILE A 20 8.06 3.93 -13.68
N GLN A 21 9.26 3.86 -13.10
CA GLN A 21 9.55 2.85 -12.06
C GLN A 21 8.60 2.97 -10.88
N HIS A 22 8.35 4.20 -10.40
CA HIS A 22 7.42 4.39 -9.30
C HIS A 22 5.98 4.09 -9.70
N LEU A 23 5.60 4.32 -10.96
CA LEU A 23 4.29 3.90 -11.46
C LEU A 23 4.15 2.38 -11.38
N GLU A 24 5.17 1.63 -11.81
CA GLU A 24 5.19 0.17 -11.76
C GLU A 24 5.12 -0.34 -10.32
N ASP A 25 5.93 0.21 -9.41
CA ASP A 25 5.92 -0.17 -7.99
C ASP A 25 4.55 0.12 -7.34
N ASN A 26 3.95 1.26 -7.69
CA ASN A 26 2.64 1.68 -7.20
C ASN A 26 1.52 0.72 -7.62
N VAL A 27 1.55 0.26 -8.88
CA VAL A 27 0.61 -0.73 -9.41
C VAL A 27 0.86 -2.10 -8.79
N ALA A 28 2.12 -2.54 -8.70
CA ALA A 28 2.50 -3.83 -8.13
C ALA A 28 2.06 -3.97 -6.66
N ALA A 29 2.03 -2.87 -5.91
CA ALA A 29 1.61 -2.87 -4.52
C ALA A 29 0.15 -3.32 -4.29
N ALA A 30 -0.71 -3.32 -5.32
CA ALA A 30 -2.06 -3.87 -5.22
C ALA A 30 -2.10 -5.40 -5.15
N ASN A 31 -1.05 -6.08 -5.59
CA ASN A 31 -0.92 -7.54 -5.56
C ASN A 31 -0.15 -8.03 -4.32
N VAL A 32 0.32 -7.13 -3.47
CA VAL A 32 1.05 -7.47 -2.26
C VAL A 32 0.05 -7.85 -1.17
N ASN A 33 0.07 -9.13 -0.78
CA ASN A 33 -0.69 -9.63 0.36
C ASN A 33 0.14 -9.50 1.63
N LEU A 34 -0.20 -8.52 2.46
CA LEU A 34 0.40 -8.41 3.79
C LEU A 34 -0.20 -9.47 4.73
N SER A 35 0.66 -10.11 5.52
CA SER A 35 0.19 -10.89 6.66
C SER A 35 -0.50 -9.98 7.68
N ASP A 36 -1.22 -10.55 8.64
CA ASP A 36 -1.81 -9.75 9.72
C ASP A 36 -0.72 -9.19 10.64
N GLU A 37 0.35 -9.95 10.89
CA GLU A 37 1.51 -9.48 11.65
C GLU A 37 2.18 -8.26 10.99
N ASP A 38 2.49 -8.33 9.69
CA ASP A 38 3.11 -7.21 8.97
C ASP A 38 2.20 -5.98 8.94
N PHE A 39 0.89 -6.21 8.79
CA PHE A 39 -0.09 -5.13 8.80
C PHE A 39 -0.15 -4.42 10.16
N GLU A 40 -0.17 -5.17 11.26
CA GLU A 40 -0.17 -4.61 12.61
C GLU A 40 1.14 -3.85 12.88
N GLN A 41 2.29 -4.43 12.53
CA GLN A 41 3.59 -3.76 12.69
C GLN A 41 3.64 -2.42 11.93
N LEU A 42 3.21 -2.39 10.68
CA LEU A 42 3.14 -1.16 9.88
C LEU A 42 2.12 -0.16 10.44
N SER A 43 0.99 -0.65 10.95
CA SER A 43 -0.05 0.21 11.56
C SER A 43 0.44 0.87 12.85
N HIS A 44 1.24 0.16 13.65
CA HIS A 44 1.86 0.71 14.85
C HIS A 44 2.89 1.80 14.53
N LEU A 45 3.65 1.67 13.44
CA LEU A 45 4.63 2.68 13.00
C LEU A 45 3.99 3.94 12.37
N ALA A 46 2.74 3.84 11.93
CA ALA A 46 2.02 4.94 11.28
C ALA A 46 1.31 5.89 12.26
N ASN A 47 1.35 5.59 13.57
CA ASN A 47 0.85 6.43 14.66
C ASN A 47 2.00 7.10 15.41
#